data_AF-A0AAD9Z1J9-F1
#
_entry.id   AF-A0AAD9Z1J9-F1
#
_cell.length_a   1.000
_cell.length_b   1.000
_cell.length_c   1.000
_cell.angle_alpha   90.00
_cell.angle_beta   90.00
_cell.angle_gamma   90.00
#
_symmetry.space_group_name_H-M   'P 1'
#
loop_
_entity.id
_entity.type
_entity.pdbx_description
1 polymer ?
#
loop_
_entity_poly.entity_id
_entity_poly.type
_entity_poly.pdbx_seq_one_letter_code
_entity_poly.pdbx_strand_id
1 'polypeptide(L)'
;MVLPGQNDPTSDEEEAIRLLIQDEEEAPPPYARHSTEDPPRSRTQLDVASEQDRLRKEKSIKRRLYISHFLSTWNSRVFEFACLLFIAHLWKDTLLPVSIFALVRSASAICFAPMVGRYVDHGDRLKSVRLSIACKLLGPLFIALVDGYQYSLAIMLIFGMNILSVLIEYFAIADVYWSVPALRTGRPMVLDPPNYSSAGSEPSILRHPLAYILAQIRFIFKSLYDYSQHAVFLPSLALSLLYLTVFSFSGQMIIYLLSVKGPDGRQPTFPTTSIGLLRTLAVTLEMLATWLAPAVMKKVGPTRAGLWAISWQLIFSWIAVSMNWDAMPAYISAWFLVSGVILSRVGLWSFDLCVQVIVQEGVEPGTRGSFSALEASLQNFFELCAYVSTIVFSRPDQFQYPAFMSAGMVLIACIFCWDGKKGEVQRRRRHGRDIRMQELP
;
A
#
# COMPACT_ATOMS: atom_id res chain seq x y z
N MET A 1 -23.51 14.88 -35.26
CA MET A 1 -22.08 15.05 -35.57
C MET A 1 -21.32 14.49 -34.37
N VAL A 2 -20.90 13.23 -34.47
CA VAL A 2 -20.47 12.39 -33.34
C VAL A 2 -18.96 12.51 -33.16
N LEU A 3 -18.54 12.79 -31.93
CA LEU A 3 -17.16 13.01 -31.49
C LEU A 3 -16.42 11.68 -31.27
N PRO A 4 -15.10 11.60 -31.51
CA PRO A 4 -14.32 10.40 -31.24
C PRO A 4 -13.85 10.31 -29.78
N GLY A 5 -14.29 9.24 -29.11
CA GLY A 5 -13.49 8.27 -28.34
C GLY A 5 -12.58 8.76 -27.21
N GLN A 6 -13.11 8.73 -25.98
CA GLN A 6 -12.35 8.61 -24.74
C GLN A 6 -11.64 7.25 -24.68
N ASN A 7 -10.31 7.23 -24.59
CA ASN A 7 -9.56 6.03 -24.22
C ASN A 7 -9.72 5.78 -22.72
N ASP A 8 -10.35 4.66 -22.40
CA ASP A 8 -10.50 4.11 -21.07
C ASP A 8 -9.20 3.33 -20.74
N PRO A 9 -8.48 3.61 -19.65
CA PRO A 9 -7.24 2.89 -19.30
C PRO A 9 -7.48 1.41 -18.95
N THR A 10 -8.73 0.99 -18.72
CA THR A 10 -9.07 -0.45 -18.67
C THR A 10 -9.18 -1.08 -20.06
N SER A 11 -9.46 -0.27 -21.09
CA SER A 11 -9.44 -0.72 -22.48
C SER A 11 -8.02 -0.95 -22.97
N ASP A 12 -7.00 -0.22 -22.51
CA ASP A 12 -5.62 -0.44 -22.97
C ASP A 12 -5.04 -1.78 -22.46
N GLU A 13 -5.40 -2.24 -21.26
CA GLU A 13 -5.04 -3.59 -20.76
C GLU A 13 -5.87 -4.70 -21.41
N GLU A 14 -7.19 -4.48 -21.61
CA GLU A 14 -8.03 -5.43 -22.34
C GLU A 14 -7.67 -5.52 -23.83
N GLU A 15 -7.24 -4.41 -24.44
CA GLU A 15 -6.81 -4.30 -25.83
C GLU A 15 -5.41 -4.87 -26.00
N ALA A 16 -4.49 -4.67 -25.04
CA ALA A 16 -3.21 -5.37 -25.02
C ALA A 16 -3.39 -6.90 -24.88
N ILE A 17 -4.38 -7.35 -24.08
CA ILE A 17 -4.71 -8.78 -23.97
C ILE A 17 -5.40 -9.29 -25.25
N ARG A 18 -6.25 -8.49 -25.90
CA ARG A 18 -6.90 -8.85 -27.19
C ARG A 18 -5.91 -8.92 -28.35
N LEU A 19 -4.99 -7.97 -28.45
CA LEU A 19 -3.97 -7.90 -29.50
C LEU A 19 -2.95 -9.05 -29.36
N LEU A 20 -2.56 -9.40 -28.13
CA LEU A 20 -1.69 -10.55 -27.86
C LEU A 20 -2.32 -11.92 -28.21
N ILE A 21 -3.64 -11.95 -28.43
CA ILE A 21 -4.40 -13.17 -28.75
C ILE A 21 -4.70 -13.25 -30.27
N GLN A 22 -4.73 -12.12 -30.98
CA GLN A 22 -4.95 -12.10 -32.43
C GLN A 22 -3.75 -12.62 -33.23
N ASP A 23 -2.53 -12.53 -32.69
CA ASP A 23 -1.32 -13.11 -33.31
C ASP A 23 -1.29 -14.66 -33.29
N GLU A 24 -2.29 -15.32 -32.69
CA GLU A 24 -2.39 -16.78 -32.60
C GLU A 24 -3.09 -17.44 -33.82
N GLU A 25 -3.52 -16.67 -34.84
CA GLU A 25 -4.41 -17.17 -35.92
C GLU A 25 -3.76 -17.43 -37.30
N GLU A 26 -2.46 -17.23 -37.53
CA GLU A 26 -1.81 -17.55 -38.83
C GLU A 26 -0.77 -18.66 -38.77
N ALA A 27 -1.23 -19.92 -38.84
CA ALA A 27 -0.60 -20.99 -39.65
C ALA A 27 -1.38 -22.33 -39.54
N PRO A 28 -2.05 -22.81 -40.59
CA PRO A 28 -2.63 -24.15 -40.59
C PRO A 28 -1.55 -25.22 -40.90
N PRO A 29 -1.58 -26.40 -40.26
CA PRO A 29 -0.63 -27.49 -40.54
C PRO A 29 -0.96 -28.20 -41.87
N PRO A 30 0.05 -28.69 -42.62
CA PRO A 30 -0.15 -29.33 -43.91
C PRO A 30 -0.34 -30.84 -43.73
N TYR A 31 -1.57 -31.32 -43.53
CA TYR A 31 -2.11 -32.61 -43.99
C TYR A 31 -3.34 -33.01 -43.15
N ALA A 32 -4.53 -33.08 -43.76
CA ALA A 32 -5.58 -34.03 -43.38
C ALA A 32 -6.55 -34.22 -44.55
N ARG A 33 -6.55 -35.44 -45.12
CA ARG A 33 -7.50 -35.87 -46.16
C ARG A 33 -8.87 -36.16 -45.53
N HIS A 34 -9.90 -35.72 -46.25
CA HIS A 34 -11.25 -36.25 -46.42
C HIS A 34 -11.86 -37.26 -45.41
N SER A 35 -13.07 -36.85 -44.97
CA SER A 35 -14.29 -37.65 -44.77
C SER A 35 -14.62 -38.13 -43.36
N THR A 36 -15.51 -37.39 -42.68
CA THR A 36 -16.90 -37.79 -42.39
C THR A 36 -17.64 -36.55 -41.88
N GLU A 37 -18.78 -36.22 -42.51
CA GLU A 37 -19.64 -35.09 -42.15
C GLU A 37 -20.29 -35.34 -40.77
N ASP A 38 -19.81 -34.65 -39.75
CA ASP A 38 -20.63 -34.31 -38.59
C ASP A 38 -21.62 -33.19 -39.01
N PRO A 39 -22.88 -33.21 -38.53
CA PRO A 39 -23.83 -32.15 -38.85
C PRO A 39 -23.27 -30.79 -38.39
N PRO A 40 -23.58 -29.67 -39.07
CA PRO A 40 -22.94 -28.40 -38.80
C PRO A 40 -23.40 -27.92 -37.42
N ARG A 41 -22.59 -28.14 -36.39
CA ARG A 41 -22.64 -27.29 -35.20
C ARG A 41 -22.43 -25.88 -35.72
N SER A 42 -23.48 -25.06 -35.64
CA SER A 42 -23.46 -23.69 -36.13
C SER A 42 -22.22 -22.99 -35.58
N ARG A 43 -21.48 -22.28 -36.43
CA ARG A 43 -20.25 -21.56 -36.08
C ARG A 43 -20.40 -20.76 -34.77
N THR A 44 -21.59 -20.20 -34.56
CA THR A 44 -22.05 -19.53 -33.34
C THR A 44 -21.99 -20.39 -32.07
N GLN A 45 -22.31 -21.68 -32.11
CA GLN A 45 -22.18 -22.58 -30.95
C GLN A 45 -20.73 -22.92 -30.62
N LEU A 46 -19.86 -23.02 -31.64
CA LEU A 46 -18.41 -23.20 -31.43
C LEU A 46 -17.77 -21.95 -30.83
N ASP A 47 -18.14 -20.76 -31.33
CA ASP A 47 -17.65 -19.49 -30.81
C ASP A 47 -18.11 -19.27 -29.36
N VAL A 48 -19.40 -19.52 -29.05
CA VAL A 48 -19.95 -19.41 -27.69
C VAL A 48 -19.33 -20.43 -26.73
N ALA A 49 -19.09 -21.68 -27.17
CA ALA A 49 -18.41 -22.68 -26.35
C ALA A 49 -16.95 -22.29 -26.06
N SER A 50 -16.24 -21.76 -27.07
CA SER A 50 -14.86 -21.29 -26.92
C SER A 50 -14.76 -20.07 -25.97
N GLU A 51 -15.74 -19.17 -26.03
CA GLU A 51 -15.81 -17.99 -25.16
C GLU A 51 -16.16 -18.37 -23.72
N GLN A 52 -17.06 -19.34 -23.52
CA GLN A 52 -17.37 -19.89 -22.20
C GLN A 52 -16.15 -20.59 -21.56
N ASP A 53 -15.40 -21.37 -22.33
CA ASP A 53 -14.18 -22.02 -21.84
C ASP A 53 -13.08 -21.01 -21.52
N ARG A 54 -12.95 -19.93 -22.31
CA ARG A 54 -12.07 -18.80 -22.02
C ARG A 54 -12.43 -18.13 -20.70
N LEU A 55 -13.69 -17.74 -20.51
CA LEU A 55 -14.19 -17.11 -19.29
C LEU A 55 -14.01 -18.03 -18.07
N ARG A 56 -14.19 -19.34 -18.25
CA ARG A 56 -14.00 -20.34 -17.18
C ARG A 56 -12.52 -20.47 -16.80
N LYS A 57 -11.63 -20.49 -17.79
CA LYS A 57 -10.17 -20.52 -17.59
C LYS A 57 -9.70 -19.23 -16.92
N GLU A 58 -10.20 -18.08 -17.34
CA GLU A 58 -9.91 -16.78 -16.75
C GLU A 58 -10.35 -16.69 -15.29
N LYS A 59 -11.60 -17.09 -14.97
CA LYS A 59 -12.10 -17.16 -13.59
C LYS A 59 -11.25 -18.10 -12.73
N SER A 60 -10.81 -19.23 -13.28
CA SER A 60 -9.94 -20.18 -12.58
C SER A 60 -8.56 -19.58 -12.28
N ILE A 61 -7.94 -18.91 -13.26
CA ILE A 61 -6.64 -18.22 -13.11
C ILE A 61 -6.76 -17.10 -12.08
N LYS A 62 -7.77 -16.23 -12.20
CA LYS A 62 -8.03 -15.15 -11.24
C LYS A 62 -8.19 -15.69 -9.82
N ARG A 63 -9.00 -16.74 -9.64
CA ARG A 63 -9.18 -17.39 -8.32
C ARG A 63 -7.87 -17.92 -7.75
N ARG A 64 -7.05 -18.59 -8.57
CA ARG A 64 -5.75 -19.13 -8.14
C ARG A 64 -4.77 -18.02 -7.77
N LEU A 65 -4.72 -16.95 -8.55
CA LEU A 65 -3.89 -15.78 -8.27
C LEU A 65 -4.32 -15.10 -6.96
N TYR A 66 -5.63 -14.94 -6.73
CA TYR A 66 -6.15 -14.37 -5.48
C TYR A 66 -5.87 -15.27 -4.27
N ILE A 67 -6.03 -16.60 -4.41
CA ILE A 67 -5.68 -17.54 -3.33
C ILE A 67 -4.18 -17.47 -3.01
N SER A 68 -3.33 -17.47 -4.05
CA SER A 68 -1.87 -17.34 -3.89
C SER A 68 -1.50 -16.03 -3.20
N HIS A 69 -2.10 -14.92 -3.64
CA HIS A 69 -1.84 -13.60 -3.05
C HIS A 69 -2.33 -13.52 -1.61
N PHE A 70 -3.53 -14.04 -1.34
CA PHE A 70 -4.09 -14.12 0.01
C PHE A 70 -3.18 -14.91 0.96
N LEU A 71 -2.76 -16.11 0.57
CA LEU A 71 -1.91 -16.97 1.40
C LEU A 71 -0.51 -16.37 1.62
N SER A 72 0.08 -15.78 0.58
CA SER A 72 1.36 -15.07 0.69
C SER A 72 1.26 -13.87 1.64
N THR A 73 0.23 -13.04 1.48
CA THR A 73 0.02 -11.85 2.31
C THR A 73 -0.31 -12.25 3.75
N TRP A 74 -1.16 -13.27 3.95
CA TRP A 74 -1.48 -13.83 5.26
C TRP A 74 -0.21 -14.26 6.00
N ASN A 75 0.62 -15.07 5.35
CA ASN A 75 1.86 -15.57 5.94
C ASN A 75 2.83 -14.44 6.29
N SER A 76 3.04 -13.49 5.36
CA SER A 76 3.90 -12.32 5.59
C SER A 76 3.44 -11.47 6.77
N ARG A 77 2.14 -11.20 6.88
CA ARG A 77 1.56 -10.36 7.94
C ARG A 77 1.50 -11.06 9.30
N VAL A 78 1.22 -12.37 9.32
CA VAL A 78 1.30 -13.17 10.55
C VAL A 78 2.73 -13.23 11.06
N PHE A 79 3.71 -13.46 10.17
CA PHE A 79 5.12 -13.46 10.55
C PHE A 79 5.57 -12.10 11.10
N GLU A 80 5.27 -11.01 10.40
CA GLU A 80 5.56 -9.66 10.85
C GLU A 80 4.98 -9.38 12.25
N PHE A 81 3.72 -9.77 12.47
CA PHE A 81 3.09 -9.60 13.77
C PHE A 81 3.72 -10.46 14.86
N ALA A 82 4.07 -11.70 14.56
CA ALA A 82 4.73 -12.59 15.51
C ALA A 82 6.11 -12.08 15.92
N CYS A 83 6.91 -11.56 14.98
CA CYS A 83 8.19 -10.92 15.28
C CYS A 83 8.02 -9.75 16.26
N LEU A 84 7.00 -8.91 16.06
CA LEU A 84 6.71 -7.80 16.96
C LEU A 84 6.32 -8.27 18.37
N LEU A 85 5.48 -9.31 18.48
CA LEU A 85 5.12 -9.89 19.78
C LEU A 85 6.32 -10.54 20.49
N PHE A 86 7.21 -11.18 19.73
CA PHE A 86 8.43 -11.78 20.26
C PHE A 86 9.36 -10.73 20.83
N ILE A 87 9.64 -9.66 20.07
CA ILE A 87 10.46 -8.54 20.56
C ILE A 87 9.79 -7.87 21.77
N ALA A 88 8.46 -7.68 21.75
CA ALA A 88 7.72 -7.12 22.89
C ALA A 88 7.79 -8.02 24.14
N HIS A 89 7.87 -9.35 23.96
CA HIS A 89 8.03 -10.27 25.08
C HIS A 89 9.44 -10.23 25.68
N LEU A 90 10.47 -10.08 24.84
CA LEU A 90 11.87 -9.99 25.27
C LEU A 90 12.20 -8.64 25.93
N TRP A 91 11.64 -7.54 25.41
CA TRP A 91 11.89 -6.18 25.90
C TRP A 91 10.57 -5.46 26.20
N LYS A 92 10.02 -5.72 27.39
CA LYS A 92 8.73 -5.14 27.84
C LYS A 92 8.84 -3.68 28.29
N ASP A 93 10.04 -3.25 28.69
CA ASP A 93 10.27 -1.96 29.33
C ASP A 93 10.71 -0.86 28.35
N THR A 94 10.84 -1.18 27.06
CA THR A 94 11.30 -0.21 26.06
C THR A 94 10.71 -0.48 24.68
N LEU A 95 10.42 0.61 23.95
CA LEU A 95 10.00 0.59 22.56
C LEU A 95 11.18 0.44 21.59
N LEU A 96 12.41 0.65 22.05
CA LEU A 96 13.60 0.79 21.21
C LEU A 96 13.80 -0.38 20.22
N PRO A 97 13.76 -1.66 20.65
CA PRO A 97 14.08 -2.77 19.75
C PRO A 97 13.01 -2.95 18.67
N VAL A 98 11.73 -2.72 19.00
CA VAL A 98 10.64 -2.78 18.03
C VAL A 98 10.71 -1.64 17.04
N SER A 99 11.03 -0.42 17.48
CA SER A 99 11.15 0.71 16.58
C SER A 99 12.37 0.63 15.68
N ILE A 100 13.51 0.12 16.17
CA ILE A 100 14.69 -0.19 15.33
C ILE A 100 14.34 -1.25 14.30
N PHE A 101 13.68 -2.35 14.72
CA PHE A 101 13.24 -3.40 13.80
C PHE A 101 12.34 -2.84 12.68
N ALA A 102 11.33 -2.05 13.04
CA ALA A 102 10.43 -1.43 12.07
C ALA A 102 11.16 -0.43 11.15
N LEU A 103 12.03 0.42 11.70
CA LEU A 103 12.84 1.36 10.94
C LEU A 103 13.74 0.64 9.93
N VAL A 104 14.50 -0.37 10.36
CA VAL A 104 15.41 -1.13 9.51
C VAL A 104 14.65 -1.86 8.42
N ARG A 105 13.49 -2.45 8.74
CA ARG A 105 12.61 -3.11 7.77
C ARG A 105 12.13 -2.13 6.69
N SER A 106 11.56 -1.00 7.09
CA SER A 106 11.03 -0.02 6.13
C SER A 106 12.14 0.66 5.33
N ALA A 107 13.28 1.00 5.96
CA ALA A 107 14.44 1.53 5.27
C ALA A 107 15.01 0.53 4.26
N SER A 108 15.11 -0.76 4.63
CA SER A 108 15.55 -1.81 3.72
C SER A 108 14.59 -1.95 2.53
N ALA A 109 13.27 -1.93 2.77
CA ALA A 109 12.29 -1.97 1.69
C ALA A 109 12.48 -0.78 0.72
N ILE A 110 12.66 0.43 1.23
CA ILE A 110 12.86 1.64 0.41
C ILE A 110 14.16 1.56 -0.40
N CYS A 111 15.28 1.17 0.23
CA CYS A 111 16.58 1.12 -0.43
C CYS A 111 16.69 -0.03 -1.46
N PHE A 112 16.12 -1.20 -1.17
CA PHE A 112 16.27 -2.39 -2.01
C PHE A 112 15.09 -2.62 -2.98
N ALA A 113 13.92 -2.00 -2.79
CA ALA A 113 12.78 -2.19 -3.70
C ALA A 113 13.10 -1.89 -5.17
N PRO A 114 13.82 -0.81 -5.55
CA PRO A 114 14.18 -0.58 -6.95
C PRO A 114 15.11 -1.65 -7.53
N MET A 115 16.01 -2.19 -6.71
CA MET A 115 16.92 -3.26 -7.12
C MET A 115 16.14 -4.57 -7.34
N VAL A 116 15.27 -4.92 -6.40
CA VAL A 116 14.40 -6.10 -6.51
C VAL A 116 13.43 -5.95 -7.69
N GLY A 117 12.85 -4.77 -7.89
CA GLY A 117 11.99 -4.47 -9.04
C GLY A 117 12.70 -4.70 -10.36
N ARG A 118 13.89 -4.11 -10.56
CA ARG A 118 14.71 -4.35 -11.76
C ARG A 118 15.06 -5.83 -11.93
N TYR A 119 15.43 -6.53 -10.85
CA TYR A 119 15.70 -7.97 -10.94
C TYR A 119 14.48 -8.77 -11.38
N VAL A 120 13.30 -8.45 -10.84
CA VAL A 120 12.03 -9.12 -11.19
C VAL A 120 11.61 -8.81 -12.62
N ASP A 121 11.83 -7.58 -13.10
CA ASP A 121 11.44 -7.15 -14.45
C ASP A 121 12.30 -7.80 -15.55
N HIS A 122 13.59 -8.04 -15.27
CA HIS A 122 14.54 -8.62 -16.25
C HIS A 122 14.71 -10.15 -16.08
N GLY A 123 14.39 -10.68 -14.91
CA GLY A 123 14.54 -12.10 -14.59
C GLY A 123 13.41 -12.96 -15.15
N ASP A 124 13.68 -14.24 -15.34
CA ASP A 124 12.62 -15.23 -15.57
C ASP A 124 11.65 -15.22 -14.38
N ARG A 125 10.37 -14.91 -14.65
CA ARG A 125 9.31 -14.79 -13.65
C ARG A 125 9.25 -16.01 -12.74
N LEU A 126 9.47 -17.22 -13.27
CA LEU A 126 9.46 -18.45 -12.48
C LEU A 126 10.67 -18.55 -11.53
N LYS A 127 11.85 -18.10 -11.97
CA LYS A 127 13.05 -18.06 -11.12
C LYS A 127 12.91 -17.03 -10.02
N SER A 128 12.38 -15.84 -10.34
CA SER A 128 12.11 -14.78 -9.36
C SER A 128 11.12 -15.24 -8.28
N VAL A 129 10.06 -15.95 -8.68
CA VAL A 129 9.10 -16.55 -7.73
C VAL A 129 9.75 -17.64 -6.88
N ARG A 130 10.48 -18.58 -7.49
CA ARG A 130 11.16 -19.66 -6.74
C ARG A 130 12.15 -19.11 -5.70
N LEU A 131 12.90 -18.07 -6.07
CA LEU A 131 13.82 -17.40 -5.16
C LEU A 131 13.05 -16.72 -4.01
N SER A 132 11.97 -16.00 -4.31
CA SER A 132 11.11 -15.39 -3.29
C SER A 132 10.58 -16.43 -2.29
N ILE A 133 10.10 -17.58 -2.80
CA ILE A 133 9.63 -18.70 -1.98
C ILE A 133 10.77 -19.28 -1.11
N ALA A 134 11.96 -19.48 -1.67
CA ALA A 134 13.11 -19.98 -0.92
C ALA A 134 13.51 -19.02 0.22
N CYS A 135 13.54 -17.71 -0.05
CA CYS A 135 13.81 -16.69 0.96
C CYS A 135 12.77 -16.68 2.08
N LYS A 136 11.47 -16.86 1.74
CA LYS A 136 10.39 -16.99 2.74
C LYS A 136 10.59 -18.20 3.66
N LEU A 137 11.10 -19.33 3.15
CA LEU A 137 11.28 -20.55 3.93
C LEU A 137 12.53 -20.51 4.83
N LEU A 138 13.63 -19.92 4.32
CA LEU A 138 14.90 -19.88 5.03
C LEU A 138 14.84 -19.02 6.30
N GLY A 139 14.03 -17.96 6.32
CA GLY A 139 13.90 -17.06 7.48
C GLY A 139 13.41 -17.78 8.75
N PRO A 140 12.20 -18.36 8.75
CA PRO A 140 11.69 -19.14 9.88
C PRO A 140 12.56 -20.35 10.23
N LEU A 141 13.16 -21.02 9.24
CA LEU A 141 14.11 -22.13 9.47
C LEU A 141 15.33 -21.66 10.27
N PHE A 142 15.94 -20.54 9.88
CA PHE A 142 17.09 -19.96 10.56
C PHE A 142 16.75 -19.60 12.01
N ILE A 143 15.59 -18.98 12.25
CA ILE A 143 15.12 -18.66 13.60
C ILE A 143 14.94 -19.94 14.44
N ALA A 144 14.29 -20.96 13.88
CA ALA A 144 14.05 -22.23 14.57
C ALA A 144 15.34 -22.98 14.94
N LEU A 145 16.41 -22.84 14.14
CA LEU A 145 17.72 -23.42 14.42
C LEU A 145 18.48 -22.68 15.52
N VAL A 146 18.21 -21.39 15.72
CA VAL A 146 18.91 -20.54 16.70
C VAL A 146 18.23 -20.55 18.08
N ASP A 147 16.91 -20.69 18.16
CA ASP A 147 16.12 -20.43 19.39
C ASP A 147 15.78 -21.66 20.24
N GLY A 148 16.75 -22.55 20.45
CA GLY A 148 16.54 -23.88 21.04
C GLY A 148 16.08 -23.97 22.51
N TYR A 149 15.53 -22.93 23.17
CA TYR A 149 15.24 -23.06 24.61
C TYR A 149 13.92 -22.53 25.21
N GLN A 150 13.13 -21.61 24.62
CA GLN A 150 11.91 -21.14 25.34
C GLN A 150 10.63 -20.81 24.53
N TYR A 151 10.65 -20.74 23.19
CA TYR A 151 9.48 -20.30 22.39
C TYR A 151 8.97 -21.30 21.34
N SER A 152 9.19 -22.60 21.57
CA SER A 152 9.08 -23.67 20.57
C SER A 152 7.72 -23.82 19.87
N LEU A 153 6.59 -23.56 20.55
CA LEU A 153 5.26 -23.76 19.95
C LEU A 153 4.90 -22.69 18.91
N ALA A 154 5.09 -21.41 19.23
CA ALA A 154 4.74 -20.31 18.32
C ALA A 154 5.62 -20.35 17.05
N ILE A 155 6.91 -20.66 17.23
CA ILE A 155 7.87 -20.79 16.12
C ILE A 155 7.54 -22.02 15.27
N MET A 156 7.23 -23.18 15.88
CA MET A 156 6.85 -24.38 15.15
C MET A 156 5.54 -24.19 14.37
N LEU A 157 4.57 -23.46 14.92
CA LEU A 157 3.33 -23.10 14.23
C LEU A 157 3.58 -22.14 13.05
N ILE A 158 4.43 -21.13 13.23
CA ILE A 158 4.81 -20.21 12.14
C ILE A 158 5.58 -20.95 11.05
N PHE A 159 6.51 -21.82 11.43
CA PHE A 159 7.30 -22.64 10.51
C PHE A 159 6.41 -23.62 9.73
N GLY A 160 5.50 -24.33 10.41
CA GLY A 160 4.52 -25.21 9.78
C GLY A 160 3.56 -24.46 8.84
N MET A 161 3.09 -23.27 9.25
CA MET A 161 2.27 -22.40 8.41
C MET A 161 3.03 -21.89 7.18
N ASN A 162 4.32 -21.56 7.33
CA ASN A 162 5.18 -21.15 6.21
C ASN A 162 5.34 -22.29 5.20
N ILE A 163 5.63 -23.52 5.65
CA ILE A 163 5.72 -24.70 4.77
C ILE A 163 4.40 -24.91 4.02
N LEU A 164 3.27 -24.91 4.73
CA LEU A 164 1.97 -25.17 4.13
C LEU A 164 1.58 -24.08 3.12
N SER A 165 1.79 -22.80 3.47
CA SER A 165 1.51 -21.67 2.58
C SER A 165 2.39 -21.73 1.33
N VAL A 166 3.68 -22.05 1.47
CA VAL A 166 4.63 -22.19 0.35
C VAL A 166 4.22 -23.31 -0.61
N LEU A 167 3.79 -24.46 -0.11
CA LEU A 167 3.34 -25.55 -0.97
C LEU A 167 2.16 -25.10 -1.84
N ILE A 168 1.16 -24.46 -1.23
CA ILE A 168 -0.02 -23.97 -1.95
C ILE A 168 0.34 -22.82 -2.90
N GLU A 169 1.18 -21.87 -2.47
CA GLU A 169 1.65 -20.74 -3.28
C GLU A 169 2.45 -21.23 -4.50
N TYR A 170 3.35 -22.19 -4.32
CA TYR A 170 4.14 -22.75 -5.41
C TYR A 170 3.26 -23.42 -6.47
N PHE A 171 2.32 -24.28 -6.06
CA PHE A 171 1.42 -24.94 -7.01
C PHE A 171 0.50 -23.94 -7.71
N ALA A 172 -0.04 -22.95 -6.99
CA ALA A 172 -0.88 -21.92 -7.58
C ALA A 172 -0.13 -21.11 -8.65
N ILE A 173 1.13 -20.73 -8.39
CA ILE A 173 1.93 -19.95 -9.33
C ILE A 173 2.45 -20.82 -10.48
N ALA A 174 2.90 -22.05 -10.22
CA ALA A 174 3.30 -22.99 -11.26
C ALA A 174 2.15 -23.22 -12.25
N ASP A 175 0.93 -23.45 -11.75
CA ASP A 175 -0.24 -23.59 -12.60
C ASP A 175 -0.55 -22.33 -13.42
N VAL A 176 -0.42 -21.13 -12.84
CA VAL A 176 -0.60 -19.87 -13.58
C VAL A 176 0.48 -19.70 -14.66
N TYR A 177 1.74 -20.01 -14.34
CA TYR A 177 2.86 -19.97 -15.28
C TYR A 177 2.65 -20.92 -16.48
N TRP A 178 2.11 -22.12 -16.23
CA TRP A 178 1.77 -23.05 -17.31
C TRP A 178 0.45 -22.69 -18.00
N SER A 179 -0.46 -21.95 -17.36
CA SER A 179 -1.75 -21.60 -17.97
C SER A 179 -1.69 -20.37 -18.88
N VAL A 180 -0.69 -19.50 -18.71
CA VAL A 180 -0.54 -18.23 -19.44
C VAL A 180 0.78 -18.22 -20.22
N PRO A 181 0.77 -18.52 -21.54
CA PRO A 181 1.97 -18.53 -22.39
C PRO A 181 2.73 -17.20 -22.40
N ALA A 182 2.03 -16.06 -22.26
CA ALA A 182 2.60 -14.72 -22.13
C ALA A 182 3.45 -14.50 -20.86
N LEU A 183 3.42 -15.43 -19.90
CA LEU A 183 4.35 -15.46 -18.76
C LEU A 183 5.65 -16.19 -19.07
N ARG A 184 5.68 -16.98 -20.15
CA ARG A 184 6.84 -17.78 -20.60
C ARG A 184 7.69 -17.03 -21.61
N THR A 185 7.08 -16.14 -22.39
CA THR A 185 7.79 -15.17 -23.21
C THR A 185 8.25 -14.02 -22.31
N GLY A 186 9.56 -13.92 -22.07
CA GLY A 186 10.14 -12.70 -21.54
C GLY A 186 9.75 -11.55 -22.48
N ARG A 187 9.32 -10.40 -21.95
CA ARG A 187 9.02 -9.24 -22.81
C ARG A 187 10.24 -8.99 -23.70
N PRO A 188 10.12 -9.06 -25.04
CA PRO A 188 11.19 -8.62 -25.89
C PRO A 188 11.42 -7.14 -25.59
N MET A 189 12.68 -6.75 -25.53
CA MET A 189 13.10 -5.35 -25.41
C MET A 189 12.36 -4.56 -26.49
N VAL A 190 11.41 -3.71 -26.10
CA VAL A 190 10.94 -2.64 -26.97
C VAL A 190 12.14 -1.70 -27.07
N LEU A 191 12.99 -1.98 -28.05
CA LEU A 191 13.93 -1.00 -28.58
C LEU A 191 13.03 0.09 -29.17
N ASP A 192 12.84 1.17 -28.42
CA ASP A 192 12.39 2.42 -29.03
C ASP A 192 13.27 2.66 -30.27
N PRO A 193 12.71 2.84 -31.47
CA PRO A 193 13.52 3.14 -32.64
C PRO A 193 14.32 4.41 -32.34
N PRO A 194 15.65 4.41 -32.57
CA PRO A 194 16.51 5.52 -32.20
C PRO A 194 16.30 6.65 -33.20
N ASN A 195 15.29 7.50 -32.96
CA ASN A 195 15.17 8.77 -33.66
C ASN A 195 15.87 9.88 -32.88
N TYR A 196 17.15 9.98 -33.23
CA TYR A 196 17.98 11.18 -33.34
C TYR A 196 18.43 11.93 -32.07
N SER A 197 19.76 11.83 -31.87
CA SER A 197 20.66 12.84 -31.27
C SER A 197 20.95 12.72 -29.77
N SER A 198 21.48 11.56 -29.36
CA SER A 198 22.53 11.55 -28.34
C SER A 198 23.69 10.68 -28.86
N ALA A 199 24.46 11.29 -29.76
CA ALA A 199 25.74 10.76 -30.17
C ALA A 199 26.61 10.51 -28.93
N GLY A 200 27.11 9.28 -28.81
CA GLY A 200 28.34 8.93 -28.11
C GLY A 200 28.58 9.58 -26.76
N SER A 201 27.97 9.05 -25.71
CA SER A 201 28.68 8.99 -24.43
C SER A 201 28.29 7.70 -23.71
N GLU A 202 29.25 6.77 -23.65
CA GLU A 202 29.25 5.76 -22.59
C GLU A 202 28.93 6.45 -21.25
N PRO A 203 28.12 5.84 -20.37
CA PRO A 203 27.82 6.45 -19.09
C PRO A 203 29.14 6.53 -18.31
N SER A 204 29.66 7.75 -18.19
CA SER A 204 30.88 8.13 -17.50
C SER A 204 30.74 8.04 -15.98
N ILE A 205 30.19 6.92 -15.49
CA ILE A 205 29.95 6.60 -14.08
C ILE A 205 31.26 6.70 -13.26
N LEU A 206 32.41 6.58 -13.91
CA LEU A 206 33.74 6.57 -13.30
C LEU A 206 34.45 7.93 -13.22
N ARG A 207 33.97 9.01 -13.87
CA ARG A 207 34.76 10.27 -13.93
C ARG A 207 34.25 11.41 -13.05
N HIS A 208 32.95 11.49 -12.75
CA HIS A 208 32.40 12.55 -11.87
C HIS A 208 31.23 12.06 -11.00
N PRO A 209 31.50 11.31 -9.91
CA PRO A 209 30.46 10.84 -9.00
C PRO A 209 29.67 12.01 -8.37
N LEU A 210 30.34 13.14 -8.10
CA LEU A 210 29.68 14.33 -7.58
C LEU A 210 28.72 14.97 -8.59
N ALA A 211 29.07 15.00 -9.88
CA ALA A 211 28.18 15.57 -10.91
C ALA A 211 26.92 14.72 -11.08
N TYR A 212 27.05 13.39 -11.00
CA TYR A 212 25.90 12.49 -11.01
C TYR A 212 25.00 12.70 -9.78
N ILE A 213 25.58 12.75 -8.57
CA ILE A 213 24.83 13.01 -7.34
C ILE A 213 24.12 14.36 -7.40
N LEU A 214 24.81 15.42 -7.85
CA LEU A 214 24.21 16.76 -8.01
C LEU A 214 23.08 16.76 -9.06
N ALA A 215 23.23 16.00 -10.15
CA ALA A 215 22.18 15.84 -11.15
C ALA A 215 20.95 15.10 -10.59
N GLN A 216 21.15 14.05 -9.79
CA GLN A 216 20.07 13.32 -9.10
C GLN A 216 19.36 14.21 -8.07
N ILE A 217 20.12 14.95 -7.27
CA ILE A 217 19.57 15.93 -6.32
C ILE A 217 18.73 16.97 -7.07
N ARG A 218 19.26 17.53 -8.16
CA ARG A 218 18.53 18.51 -8.97
C ARG A 218 17.25 17.92 -9.57
N PHE A 219 17.28 16.66 -10.01
CA PHE A 219 16.10 15.95 -10.50
C PHE A 219 15.04 15.81 -9.40
N ILE A 220 15.42 15.35 -8.20
CA ILE A 220 14.51 15.24 -7.04
C ILE A 220 13.88 16.59 -6.71
N PHE A 221 14.68 17.67 -6.64
CA PHE A 221 14.16 19.00 -6.36
C PHE A 221 13.19 19.50 -7.43
N LYS A 222 13.47 19.23 -8.71
CA LYS A 222 12.55 19.57 -9.80
C LYS A 222 11.24 18.79 -9.67
N SER A 223 11.31 17.48 -9.46
CA SER A 223 10.11 16.63 -9.32
C SER A 223 9.28 17.01 -8.09
N LEU A 224 9.92 17.40 -6.99
CA LEU A 224 9.25 17.92 -5.80
C LEU A 224 8.61 19.29 -6.06
N TYR A 225 9.27 20.15 -6.82
CA TYR A 225 8.71 21.43 -7.25
C TYR A 225 7.46 21.22 -8.12
N ASP A 226 7.55 20.37 -9.14
CA ASP A 226 6.42 20.04 -10.02
C ASP A 226 5.24 19.45 -9.22
N TYR A 227 5.53 18.56 -8.27
CA TYR A 227 4.54 18.02 -7.32
C TYR A 227 3.89 19.11 -6.46
N SER A 228 4.68 20.08 -5.95
CA SER A 228 4.17 21.17 -5.11
C SER A 228 3.28 22.17 -5.85
N GLN A 229 3.46 22.32 -7.16
CA GLN A 229 2.64 23.21 -7.99
C GLN A 229 1.30 22.57 -8.40
N HIS A 230 1.14 21.26 -8.20
CA HIS A 230 -0.04 20.53 -8.65
C HIS A 230 -1.30 20.90 -7.84
N ALA A 231 -2.47 20.94 -8.50
CA ALA A 231 -3.72 21.35 -7.85
C ALA A 231 -4.15 20.43 -6.70
N VAL A 232 -3.80 19.14 -6.77
CA VAL A 232 -4.06 18.13 -5.72
C VAL A 232 -2.92 17.97 -4.72
N PHE A 233 -1.93 18.87 -4.72
CA PHE A 233 -0.79 18.82 -3.79
C PHE A 233 -1.21 18.80 -2.33
N LEU A 234 -2.09 19.72 -1.90
CA LEU A 234 -2.49 19.86 -0.50
C LEU A 234 -3.15 18.60 0.08
N PRO A 235 -4.15 17.96 -0.56
CA PRO A 235 -4.72 16.72 -0.05
C PRO A 235 -3.72 15.56 -0.03
N SER A 236 -2.83 15.47 -1.03
CA SER A 236 -1.79 14.43 -1.11
C SER A 236 -0.70 14.60 -0.04
N LEU A 237 -0.25 15.85 0.19
CA LEU A 237 0.64 16.19 1.29
C LEU A 237 -0.02 15.93 2.65
N ALA A 238 -1.28 16.33 2.81
CA ALA A 238 -2.04 16.08 4.03
C ALA A 238 -2.11 14.58 4.33
N LEU A 239 -2.40 13.73 3.34
CA LEU A 239 -2.35 12.27 3.50
C LEU A 239 -0.96 11.79 3.91
N SER A 240 0.08 12.28 3.24
CA SER A 240 1.47 11.91 3.55
C SER A 240 1.86 12.23 5.01
N LEU A 241 1.42 13.38 5.53
CA LEU A 241 1.66 13.77 6.93
C LEU A 241 1.03 12.78 7.93
N LEU A 242 -0.10 12.16 7.59
CA LEU A 242 -0.81 11.21 8.46
C LEU A 242 -0.06 9.88 8.63
N TYR A 243 0.92 9.58 7.78
CA TYR A 243 1.80 8.42 7.95
C TYR A 243 2.81 8.61 9.09
N LEU A 244 3.04 9.84 9.55
CA LEU A 244 3.72 10.09 10.81
C LEU A 244 2.70 9.87 11.94
N THR A 245 2.45 8.61 12.27
CA THR A 245 1.48 8.25 13.31
C THR A 245 1.91 7.03 14.11
N VAL A 246 1.81 7.16 15.44
CA VAL A 246 1.87 6.02 16.37
C VAL A 246 0.49 5.48 16.73
N PHE A 247 -0.59 6.09 16.21
CA PHE A 247 -1.98 5.65 16.42
C PHE A 247 -2.32 4.47 15.53
N SER A 248 -1.72 3.32 15.82
CA SER A 248 -2.04 2.06 15.19
C SER A 248 -1.77 0.94 16.18
N PHE A 249 -2.48 -0.19 16.07
CA PHE A 249 -2.16 -1.41 16.82
C PHE A 249 -0.92 -2.12 16.25
N SER A 250 0.13 -1.35 15.97
CA SER A 250 1.47 -1.77 15.59
C SER A 250 2.31 -2.06 16.84
N GLY A 251 3.55 -2.50 16.65
CA GLY A 251 4.39 -2.99 17.75
C GLY A 251 4.62 -1.96 18.86
N GLN A 252 4.81 -0.68 18.51
CA GLN A 252 5.09 0.38 19.49
C GLN A 252 3.92 0.59 20.45
N MET A 253 2.71 0.75 19.92
CA MET A 253 1.52 0.94 20.74
C MET A 253 1.19 -0.31 21.55
N ILE A 254 1.40 -1.51 21.00
CA ILE A 254 1.21 -2.77 21.75
C ILE A 254 2.15 -2.83 22.96
N ILE A 255 3.44 -2.47 22.79
CA ILE A 255 4.39 -2.42 23.90
C ILE A 255 3.95 -1.40 24.95
N TYR A 256 3.53 -0.20 24.53
CA TYR A 256 2.99 0.79 25.44
C TYR A 256 1.82 0.22 26.25
N LEU A 257 0.81 -0.38 25.59
CA LEU A 257 -0.36 -0.94 26.27
C LEU A 257 -0.03 -2.09 27.22
N LEU A 258 1.00 -2.90 26.91
CA LEU A 258 1.50 -3.95 27.80
C LEU A 258 2.25 -3.39 29.01
N SER A 259 2.87 -2.21 28.87
CA SER A 259 3.60 -1.55 29.96
C SER A 259 2.68 -0.86 30.98
N VAL A 260 1.48 -0.43 30.57
CA VAL A 260 0.53 0.28 31.45
C VAL A 260 -0.11 -0.71 32.42
N LYS A 261 0.22 -0.57 33.71
CA LYS A 261 -0.34 -1.37 34.80
C LYS A 261 -1.78 -0.98 35.12
N GLY A 262 -2.61 -1.98 35.43
CA GLY A 262 -4.00 -1.78 35.82
C GLY A 262 -4.16 -1.18 37.23
N PRO A 263 -5.41 -1.01 37.71
CA PRO A 263 -5.71 -0.37 38.99
C PRO A 263 -4.97 -0.99 40.18
N ASP A 264 -4.81 -2.32 40.17
CA ASP A 264 -4.17 -3.08 41.25
C ASP A 264 -2.63 -3.09 41.17
N GLY A 265 -2.03 -2.49 40.14
CA GLY A 265 -0.57 -2.40 39.95
C GLY A 265 0.16 -3.73 39.68
N ARG A 266 -0.54 -4.87 39.72
CA ARG A 266 0.03 -6.22 39.57
C ARG A 266 0.00 -6.77 38.14
N GLN A 267 -1.05 -6.46 37.39
CA GLN A 267 -1.26 -6.96 36.02
C GLN A 267 -1.31 -5.80 35.02
N PRO A 268 -0.98 -6.03 33.74
CA PRO A 268 -1.18 -5.03 32.69
C PRO A 268 -2.67 -4.71 32.55
N THR A 269 -3.00 -3.45 32.24
CA THR A 269 -4.37 -3.00 31.97
C THR A 269 -4.97 -3.79 30.80
N PHE A 270 -4.14 -4.10 29.81
CA PHE A 270 -4.49 -4.89 28.64
C PHE A 270 -3.60 -6.13 28.57
N PRO A 271 -4.09 -7.30 29.05
CA PRO A 271 -3.47 -8.58 28.74
C PRO A 271 -3.37 -8.79 27.22
N THR A 272 -2.43 -9.64 26.78
CA THR A 272 -2.20 -9.92 25.34
C THR A 272 -3.48 -10.33 24.60
N THR A 273 -4.37 -11.09 25.25
CA THR A 273 -5.66 -11.48 24.69
C THR A 273 -6.57 -10.29 24.42
N SER A 274 -6.65 -9.34 25.36
CA SER A 274 -7.46 -8.12 25.23
C SER A 274 -6.93 -7.23 24.10
N ILE A 275 -5.61 -7.10 23.97
CA ILE A 275 -4.97 -6.38 22.86
C ILE A 275 -5.35 -7.03 21.51
N GLY A 276 -5.34 -8.37 21.44
CA GLY A 276 -5.79 -9.09 20.25
C GLY A 276 -7.25 -8.81 19.88
N LEU A 277 -8.15 -8.80 20.87
CA LEU A 277 -9.57 -8.48 20.67
C LEU A 277 -9.78 -7.03 20.23
N LEU A 278 -9.13 -6.07 20.89
CA LEU A 278 -9.20 -4.65 20.54
C LEU A 278 -8.65 -4.38 19.15
N ARG A 279 -7.56 -5.06 18.76
CA ARG A 279 -7.03 -5.00 17.39
C ARG A 279 -8.02 -5.58 16.38
N THR A 280 -8.69 -6.68 16.72
CA THR A 280 -9.69 -7.29 15.85
C THR A 280 -10.84 -6.31 15.63
N LEU A 281 -11.33 -5.68 16.70
CA LEU A 281 -12.33 -4.63 16.61
C LEU A 281 -11.84 -3.46 15.73
N ALA A 282 -10.61 -2.97 15.97
CA ALA A 282 -10.01 -1.90 15.18
C ALA A 282 -10.01 -2.25 13.68
N VAL A 283 -9.50 -3.44 13.31
CA VAL A 283 -9.44 -3.89 11.91
C VAL A 283 -10.83 -4.01 11.31
N THR A 284 -11.83 -4.53 12.04
CA THR A 284 -13.20 -4.60 11.53
C THR A 284 -13.77 -3.21 11.22
N LEU A 285 -13.55 -2.23 12.10
CA LEU A 285 -13.99 -0.85 11.87
C LEU A 285 -13.21 -0.17 10.75
N GLU A 286 -11.91 -0.46 10.60
CA GLU A 286 -11.09 -0.02 9.46
C GLU A 286 -11.64 -0.57 8.15
N MET A 287 -12.00 -1.86 8.11
CA MET A 287 -12.64 -2.46 6.94
C MET A 287 -14.00 -1.82 6.65
N LEU A 288 -14.78 -1.44 7.67
CA LEU A 288 -16.05 -0.74 7.48
C LEU A 288 -15.91 0.59 6.73
N ALA A 289 -14.76 1.27 6.85
CA ALA A 289 -14.47 2.48 6.09
C ALA A 289 -14.51 2.26 4.57
N THR A 290 -14.17 1.05 4.10
CA THR A 290 -14.19 0.72 2.66
C THR A 290 -15.60 0.72 2.05
N TRP A 291 -16.64 0.53 2.86
CA TRP A 291 -18.04 0.69 2.42
C TRP A 291 -18.58 2.09 2.75
N LEU A 292 -18.21 2.64 3.91
CA LEU A 292 -18.69 3.94 4.35
C LEU A 292 -18.17 5.08 3.46
N ALA A 293 -16.88 5.08 3.14
CA ALA A 293 -16.28 6.16 2.37
C ALA A 293 -16.90 6.28 0.96
N PRO A 294 -17.01 5.22 0.13
CA PRO A 294 -17.69 5.32 -1.17
C PRO A 294 -19.16 5.74 -1.05
N ALA A 295 -19.88 5.25 -0.05
CA ALA A 295 -21.28 5.63 0.16
C ALA A 295 -21.44 7.13 0.47
N VAL A 296 -20.53 7.70 1.26
CA VAL A 296 -20.49 9.13 1.56
C VAL A 296 -20.02 9.93 0.34
N MET A 297 -18.97 9.48 -0.36
CA MET A 297 -18.46 10.12 -1.57
C MET A 297 -19.54 10.23 -2.66
N LYS A 298 -20.37 9.20 -2.85
CA LYS A 298 -21.50 9.24 -3.80
C LYS A 298 -22.53 10.33 -3.47
N LYS A 299 -22.71 10.67 -2.19
CA LYS A 299 -23.70 11.65 -1.75
C LYS A 299 -23.18 13.09 -1.74
N VAL A 300 -21.95 13.31 -1.29
CA VAL A 300 -21.41 14.66 -1.04
C VAL A 300 -20.17 15.01 -1.88
N GLY A 301 -19.67 14.05 -2.66
CA GLY A 301 -18.43 14.15 -3.42
C GLY A 301 -17.18 13.82 -2.59
N PRO A 302 -16.07 13.43 -3.24
CA PRO A 302 -14.84 12.99 -2.57
C PRO A 302 -14.19 14.11 -1.74
N THR A 303 -14.21 15.36 -2.20
CA THR A 303 -13.62 16.48 -1.45
C THR A 303 -14.31 16.75 -0.12
N ARG A 304 -15.65 16.73 -0.07
CA ARG A 304 -16.40 16.98 1.17
C ARG A 304 -16.33 15.78 2.11
N ALA A 305 -16.43 14.57 1.55
CA ALA A 305 -16.24 13.33 2.29
C ALA A 305 -14.86 13.29 2.97
N GLY A 306 -13.81 13.66 2.25
CA GLY A 306 -12.45 13.78 2.80
C GLY A 306 -12.36 14.80 3.94
N LEU A 307 -12.97 15.99 3.79
CA LEU A 307 -13.02 16.99 4.87
C LEU A 307 -13.73 16.47 6.13
N TRP A 308 -14.83 15.73 5.98
CA TRP A 308 -15.52 15.10 7.12
C TRP A 308 -14.66 14.03 7.76
N ALA A 309 -13.99 13.20 6.96
CA ALA A 309 -13.12 12.13 7.43
C ALA A 309 -11.91 12.65 8.22
N ILE A 310 -11.22 13.69 7.73
CA ILE A 310 -10.09 14.30 8.44
C ILE A 310 -10.53 15.05 9.71
N SER A 311 -11.73 15.65 9.71
CA SER A 311 -12.31 16.25 10.93
C SER A 311 -12.60 15.21 11.98
N TRP A 312 -13.19 14.10 11.57
CA TRP A 312 -13.49 12.96 12.43
C TRP A 312 -12.20 12.43 13.04
N GLN A 313 -11.18 12.16 12.21
CA GLN A 313 -9.87 11.72 12.67
C GLN A 313 -9.26 12.72 13.67
N LEU A 314 -9.35 14.03 13.39
CA LEU A 314 -8.85 15.07 14.29
C LEU A 314 -9.49 14.97 15.67
N ILE A 315 -10.81 14.95 15.76
CA ILE A 315 -11.54 14.89 17.03
C ILE A 315 -11.11 13.68 17.85
N PHE A 316 -11.13 12.49 17.25
CA PHE A 316 -10.80 11.26 17.99
C PHE A 316 -9.31 11.12 18.30
N SER A 317 -8.43 11.65 17.47
CA SER A 317 -6.99 11.70 17.77
C SER A 317 -6.67 12.63 18.96
N TRP A 318 -7.37 13.75 19.09
CA TRP A 318 -7.23 14.63 20.26
C TRP A 318 -7.89 14.06 21.51
N ILE A 319 -9.00 13.32 21.39
CA ILE A 319 -9.56 12.55 22.52
C ILE A 319 -8.54 11.50 23.01
N ALA A 320 -7.88 10.80 22.08
CA ALA A 320 -6.86 9.80 22.41
C ALA A 320 -5.67 10.38 23.23
N VAL A 321 -5.32 11.64 23.01
CA VAL A 321 -4.14 12.26 23.66
C VAL A 321 -4.51 13.15 24.85
N SER A 322 -5.65 13.84 24.82
CA SER A 322 -6.06 14.85 25.82
C SER A 322 -6.25 14.31 27.23
N MET A 323 -6.42 13.01 27.39
CA MET A 323 -6.66 12.35 28.68
C MET A 323 -5.36 11.85 29.35
N ASN A 324 -4.18 12.24 28.84
CA ASN A 324 -2.85 11.95 29.43
C ASN A 324 -2.37 13.03 30.40
N TRP A 325 -3.26 13.79 31.04
CA TRP A 325 -2.86 14.77 32.06
C TRP A 325 -2.47 14.04 33.36
N ASP A 326 -1.44 14.53 34.06
CA ASP A 326 -0.94 14.02 35.36
C ASP A 326 -2.03 13.83 36.46
N ALA A 327 -3.24 14.33 36.21
CA ALA A 327 -4.39 14.22 37.10
C ALA A 327 -5.17 12.89 36.95
N MET A 328 -4.93 12.10 35.90
CA MET A 328 -5.67 10.86 35.62
C MET A 328 -4.80 9.60 35.82
N PRO A 329 -5.34 8.53 36.41
CA PRO A 329 -4.65 7.24 36.47
C PRO A 329 -4.30 6.70 35.07
N ALA A 330 -3.07 6.18 34.91
CA ALA A 330 -2.54 5.72 33.63
C ALA A 330 -3.43 4.67 32.93
N TYR A 331 -4.07 3.77 33.69
CA TYR A 331 -4.97 2.76 33.12
C TYR A 331 -6.23 3.37 32.48
N ILE A 332 -6.77 4.47 33.04
CA ILE A 332 -7.91 5.20 32.47
C ILE A 332 -7.48 5.88 31.18
N SER A 333 -6.34 6.58 31.25
CA SER A 333 -5.76 7.25 30.08
C SER A 333 -5.53 6.30 28.91
N ALA A 334 -5.06 5.08 29.19
CA ALA A 334 -4.85 4.07 28.18
C ALA A 334 -6.15 3.57 27.51
N TRP A 335 -7.29 3.53 28.21
CA TRP A 335 -8.60 3.26 27.59
C TRP A 335 -9.07 4.37 26.66
N PHE A 336 -8.85 5.64 27.02
CA PHE A 336 -9.11 6.78 26.14
C PHE A 336 -8.22 6.76 24.91
N LEU A 337 -6.92 6.47 25.08
CA LEU A 337 -5.99 6.29 23.98
C LEU A 337 -6.50 5.19 23.02
N VAL A 338 -6.79 4.00 23.54
CA VAL A 338 -7.26 2.86 22.73
C VAL A 338 -8.55 3.19 21.96
N SER A 339 -9.56 3.73 22.65
CA SER A 339 -10.85 4.05 22.02
C SER A 339 -10.74 5.17 20.99
N GLY A 340 -10.02 6.25 21.32
CA GLY A 340 -9.78 7.35 20.40
C GLY A 340 -8.96 6.91 19.18
N VAL A 341 -7.95 6.05 19.36
CA VAL A 341 -7.19 5.46 18.24
C VAL A 341 -8.12 4.64 17.35
N ILE A 342 -8.89 3.69 17.89
CA ILE A 342 -9.82 2.87 17.10
C ILE A 342 -10.76 3.73 16.26
N LEU A 343 -11.38 4.74 16.86
CA LEU A 343 -12.34 5.61 16.17
C LEU A 343 -11.66 6.55 15.17
N SER A 344 -10.45 7.02 15.46
CA SER A 344 -9.68 7.88 14.54
C SER A 344 -9.27 7.16 13.25
N ARG A 345 -9.05 5.83 13.32
CA ARG A 345 -8.64 5.00 12.16
C ARG A 345 -9.71 4.91 11.08
N VAL A 346 -10.98 4.93 11.47
CA VAL A 346 -12.11 5.02 10.51
C VAL A 346 -12.01 6.31 9.69
N GLY A 347 -11.67 7.43 10.34
CA GLY A 347 -11.43 8.71 9.68
C GLY A 347 -10.22 8.67 8.76
N LEU A 348 -9.10 8.10 9.20
CA LEU A 348 -7.88 7.97 8.41
C LEU A 348 -8.11 7.18 7.11
N TRP A 349 -8.65 5.97 7.22
CA TRP A 349 -8.91 5.12 6.03
C TRP A 349 -9.96 5.73 5.10
N SER A 350 -10.99 6.38 5.65
CA SER A 350 -11.96 7.09 4.82
C SER A 350 -11.34 8.27 4.08
N PHE A 351 -10.45 9.01 4.75
CA PHE A 351 -9.73 10.13 4.16
C PHE A 351 -8.76 9.68 3.06
N ASP A 352 -8.01 8.62 3.32
CA ASP A 352 -7.11 7.99 2.34
C ASP A 352 -7.85 7.64 1.04
N LEU A 353 -8.98 6.92 1.14
CA LEU A 353 -9.80 6.59 -0.03
C LEU A 353 -10.30 7.84 -0.78
N CYS A 354 -10.68 8.90 -0.06
CA CYS A 354 -11.09 10.16 -0.69
C CYS A 354 -9.94 10.83 -1.43
N VAL A 355 -8.74 10.87 -0.85
CA VAL A 355 -7.55 11.46 -1.48
C VAL A 355 -7.12 10.66 -2.69
N GLN A 356 -7.13 9.33 -2.62
CA GLN A 356 -6.81 8.48 -3.78
C GLN A 356 -7.76 8.74 -4.95
N VAL A 357 -9.07 8.90 -4.71
CA VAL A 357 -10.01 9.31 -5.75
C VAL A 357 -9.70 10.71 -6.29
N ILE A 358 -9.42 11.68 -5.41
CA ILE A 358 -9.06 13.05 -5.81
C ILE A 358 -7.79 13.07 -6.68
N VAL A 359 -6.77 12.28 -6.34
CA VAL A 359 -5.52 12.17 -7.09
C VAL A 359 -5.76 11.48 -8.43
N GLN A 360 -6.55 10.41 -8.46
CA GLN A 360 -6.88 9.68 -9.69
C GLN A 360 -7.65 10.55 -10.69
N GLU A 361 -8.63 11.32 -10.20
CA GLU A 361 -9.44 12.22 -11.03
C GLU A 361 -8.71 13.54 -11.35
N GLY A 362 -7.81 13.97 -10.48
CA GLY A 362 -7.19 15.29 -10.55
C GLY A 362 -5.81 15.36 -11.22
N VAL A 363 -5.13 14.22 -11.41
CA VAL A 363 -3.80 14.16 -12.07
C VAL A 363 -3.92 13.54 -13.46
N GLU A 364 -3.23 14.15 -14.44
CA GLU A 364 -3.23 13.68 -15.82
C GLU A 364 -2.62 12.27 -15.95
N PRO A 365 -3.16 11.40 -16.84
CA PRO A 365 -2.71 10.02 -16.96
C PRO A 365 -1.19 9.85 -17.18
N GLY A 366 -0.58 10.75 -17.96
CA GLY A 366 0.86 10.70 -18.29
C GLY A 366 1.79 11.01 -17.12
N THR A 367 1.34 11.74 -16.10
CA THR A 367 2.14 12.18 -14.94
C THR A 367 1.70 11.50 -13.64
N ARG A 368 0.53 10.85 -13.62
CA ARG A 368 -0.07 10.20 -12.45
C ARG A 368 0.84 9.19 -11.77
N GLY A 369 1.57 8.38 -12.54
CA GLY A 369 2.53 7.42 -11.99
C GLY A 369 3.66 8.10 -11.21
N SER A 370 4.25 9.16 -11.77
CA SER A 370 5.30 9.94 -11.10
C SER A 370 4.78 10.68 -9.87
N PHE A 371 3.56 11.23 -9.94
CA PHE A 371 2.92 11.89 -8.80
C PHE A 371 2.70 10.90 -7.64
N SER A 372 2.11 9.74 -7.94
CA SER A 372 1.83 8.70 -6.94
C SER A 372 3.12 8.12 -6.35
N ALA A 373 4.20 8.03 -7.13
CA ALA A 373 5.51 7.61 -6.64
C ALA A 373 6.11 8.62 -5.64
N LEU A 374 5.97 9.92 -5.90
CA LEU A 374 6.39 10.97 -4.96
C LEU A 374 5.55 10.98 -3.69
N GLU A 375 4.22 10.84 -3.83
CA GLU A 375 3.31 10.70 -2.68
C GLU A 375 3.73 9.50 -1.81
N ALA A 376 3.91 8.32 -2.40
CA ALA A 376 4.36 7.12 -1.69
C ALA A 376 5.74 7.32 -1.03
N SER A 377 6.67 8.04 -1.67
CA SER A 377 7.96 8.37 -1.07
C SER A 377 7.83 9.28 0.15
N LEU A 378 6.92 10.26 0.12
CA LEU A 378 6.65 11.14 1.25
C LEU A 378 5.99 10.37 2.40
N GLN A 379 5.03 9.50 2.11
CA GLN A 379 4.40 8.62 3.10
C GLN A 379 5.45 7.75 3.82
N ASN A 380 6.32 7.09 3.06
CA ASN A 380 7.43 6.30 3.60
C ASN A 380 8.38 7.14 4.47
N PHE A 381 8.71 8.37 4.06
CA PHE A 381 9.54 9.28 4.85
C PHE A 381 8.90 9.64 6.19
N PHE A 382 7.60 9.95 6.20
CA PHE A 382 6.87 10.26 7.42
C PHE A 382 6.69 9.04 8.33
N GLU A 383 6.55 7.85 7.76
CA GLU A 383 6.55 6.59 8.51
C GLU A 383 7.91 6.36 9.20
N LEU A 384 9.03 6.56 8.48
CA LEU A 384 10.37 6.49 9.09
C LEU A 384 10.52 7.52 10.22
N CYS A 385 9.98 8.74 10.06
CA CYS A 385 9.97 9.73 11.13
C CYS A 385 9.20 9.26 12.37
N ALA A 386 8.10 8.51 12.22
CA ALA A 386 7.36 7.93 13.35
C ALA A 386 8.19 6.83 14.06
N TYR A 387 8.97 6.04 13.33
CA TYR A 387 9.89 5.10 13.96
C TYR A 387 11.04 5.80 14.67
N VAL A 388 11.62 6.85 14.07
CA VAL A 388 12.66 7.66 14.72
C VAL A 388 12.13 8.34 15.98
N SER A 389 10.91 8.88 15.98
CA SER A 389 10.34 9.52 17.19
C SER A 389 10.22 8.53 18.35
N THR A 390 9.82 7.28 18.08
CA THR A 390 9.73 6.23 19.11
C THR A 390 11.08 5.61 19.48
N ILE A 391 12.15 5.85 18.71
CA ILE A 391 13.54 5.56 19.10
C ILE A 391 14.05 6.66 20.04
N VAL A 392 13.80 7.93 19.72
CA VAL A 392 14.19 9.08 20.56
C VAL A 392 13.45 9.03 21.90
N PHE A 393 12.16 8.72 21.87
CA PHE A 393 11.30 8.55 23.04
C PHE A 393 11.05 7.05 23.31
N SER A 394 12.13 6.32 23.61
CA SER A 394 12.10 4.86 23.70
C SER A 394 11.48 4.28 24.95
N ARG A 395 11.20 5.12 25.96
CA ARG A 395 10.59 4.66 27.21
C ARG A 395 9.07 4.76 27.14
N PRO A 396 8.31 3.78 27.66
CA PRO A 396 6.86 3.82 27.62
C PRO A 396 6.24 5.05 28.32
N ASP A 397 6.88 5.58 29.37
CA ASP A 397 6.46 6.82 30.03
C ASP A 397 6.58 8.07 29.14
N GLN A 398 7.42 8.00 28.10
CA GLN A 398 7.63 9.06 27.12
C GLN A 398 6.74 8.89 25.88
N PHE A 399 5.94 7.82 25.78
CA PHE A 399 5.11 7.52 24.61
C PHE A 399 4.09 8.64 24.28
N GLN A 400 3.75 9.46 25.28
CA GLN A 400 2.96 10.66 25.09
C GLN A 400 3.54 11.62 24.05
N TYR A 401 4.87 11.79 23.95
CA TYR A 401 5.46 12.73 22.99
C TYR A 401 5.25 12.29 21.53
N PRO A 402 5.56 11.04 21.12
CA PRO A 402 5.16 10.53 19.81
C PRO A 402 3.64 10.59 19.54
N ALA A 403 2.82 10.37 20.57
CA ALA A 403 1.37 10.47 20.45
C ALA A 403 0.90 11.92 20.15
N PHE A 404 1.41 12.91 20.89
CA PHE A 404 1.15 14.33 20.62
C PHE A 404 1.68 14.77 19.26
N MET A 405 2.86 14.29 18.85
CA MET A 405 3.38 14.54 17.50
C MET A 405 2.38 14.04 16.45
N SER A 406 1.87 12.81 16.60
CA SER A 406 0.89 12.23 15.68
C SER A 406 -0.40 13.05 15.61
N ALA A 407 -0.97 13.45 16.76
CA ALA A 407 -2.16 14.32 16.81
C ALA A 407 -1.90 15.70 16.20
N GLY A 408 -0.69 16.25 16.37
CA GLY A 408 -0.24 17.48 15.73
C GLY A 408 -0.19 17.36 14.21
N MET A 409 0.31 16.25 13.67
CA MET A 409 0.31 16.00 12.22
C MET A 409 -1.10 15.91 11.65
N VAL A 410 -2.04 15.30 12.39
CA VAL A 410 -3.48 15.28 12.02
C VAL A 410 -4.06 16.69 11.98
N LEU A 411 -3.71 17.55 12.96
CA LEU A 411 -4.14 18.95 12.98
C LEU A 411 -3.61 19.73 11.77
N ILE A 412 -2.31 19.61 11.47
CA ILE A 412 -1.68 20.26 10.32
C ILE A 412 -2.33 19.79 9.01
N ALA A 413 -2.53 18.48 8.85
CA ALA A 413 -3.21 17.91 7.69
C ALA A 413 -4.63 18.45 7.53
N CYS A 414 -5.40 18.53 8.63
CA CYS A 414 -6.75 19.08 8.64
C CYS A 414 -6.76 20.56 8.19
N ILE A 415 -5.81 21.36 8.69
CA ILE A 415 -5.65 22.77 8.29
C ILE A 415 -5.35 22.87 6.79
N PHE A 416 -4.42 22.07 6.27
CA PHE A 416 -4.09 22.06 4.84
C PHE A 416 -5.29 21.71 3.96
N CYS A 417 -6.08 20.70 4.33
CA CYS A 417 -7.27 20.34 3.57
C CYS A 417 -8.32 21.47 3.58
N TRP A 418 -8.55 22.10 4.72
CA TRP A 418 -9.55 23.17 4.81
C TRP A 418 -9.12 24.44 4.09
N ASP A 419 -7.83 24.79 4.16
CA ASP A 419 -7.29 25.94 3.46
C ASP A 419 -7.32 25.74 1.94
N GLY A 420 -6.93 24.53 1.48
CA GLY A 420 -7.09 24.13 0.09
C GLY A 420 -8.52 24.28 -0.41
N LYS A 421 -9.51 23.88 0.41
CA LYS A 421 -10.93 24.06 0.03
C LYS A 421 -11.34 25.53 -0.03
N LYS A 422 -10.89 26.35 0.91
CA LYS A 422 -11.15 27.81 0.90
C LYS A 422 -10.58 28.45 -0.34
N GLY A 423 -9.34 28.12 -0.71
CA GLY A 423 -8.68 28.61 -1.93
C GLY A 423 -9.45 28.24 -3.20
N GLU A 424 -9.91 27.00 -3.31
CA GLU A 424 -10.73 26.53 -4.44
C GLU A 424 -12.04 27.33 -4.57
N VAL A 425 -12.77 27.52 -3.46
CA VAL A 425 -14.03 28.28 -3.44
C VAL A 425 -13.79 29.75 -3.84
N GLN A 426 -12.71 30.36 -3.37
CA GLN A 426 -12.36 31.73 -3.74
C GLN A 426 -12.00 31.87 -5.23
N ARG A 427 -11.30 30.90 -5.82
CA ARG A 427 -10.97 30.89 -7.26
C ARG A 427 -12.24 30.77 -8.10
N ARG A 428 -13.16 29.86 -7.75
CA ARG A 428 -14.48 29.74 -8.42
C ARG A 428 -15.31 31.03 -8.32
N ARG A 429 -15.30 31.69 -7.16
CA ARG A 429 -16.00 32.98 -6.96
C ARG A 429 -15.36 34.14 -7.73
N ARG A 430 -14.04 34.15 -7.93
CA ARG A 430 -13.36 35.13 -8.80
C ARG A 430 -13.74 34.90 -10.26
N HIS A 431 -13.58 33.67 -10.73
CA HIS A 431 -13.92 33.32 -12.11
C HIS A 431 -15.40 33.63 -12.46
N GLY A 432 -16.34 33.30 -11.56
CA GLY A 432 -17.75 33.65 -11.75
C GLY A 432 -18.10 35.13 -11.54
N ARG A 433 -17.18 35.96 -11.02
CA ARG A 433 -17.29 37.43 -11.06
C ARG A 433 -16.73 37.97 -12.36
N ASP A 434 -15.61 37.44 -12.84
CA ASP A 434 -14.98 37.87 -14.09
C ASP A 434 -15.88 37.59 -15.30
N ILE A 435 -16.55 36.42 -15.35
CA ILE A 435 -17.56 36.11 -16.37
C ILE A 435 -18.72 37.11 -16.31
N ARG A 436 -19.25 37.40 -15.11
CA ARG A 436 -20.34 38.38 -14.95
C ARG A 436 -19.94 39.82 -15.30
N MET A 437 -18.66 40.18 -15.16
CA MET A 437 -18.14 41.48 -15.57
C MET A 437 -17.94 41.58 -17.09
N GLN A 438 -17.70 40.45 -17.77
CA GLN A 438 -17.64 40.39 -19.24
C GLN A 438 -19.02 40.37 -19.91
N GLU A 439 -20.08 40.00 -19.18
CA GLU A 439 -21.47 39.98 -19.66
C GLU A 439 -22.26 41.27 -19.37
N LEU A 440 -21.65 42.27 -18.73
CA LEU A 440 -22.27 43.59 -18.51
C LEU A 440 -22.08 44.47 -19.77
N PRO A 441 -23.16 44.98 -20.38
CA PRO A 441 -23.13 45.74 -21.64
C PRO A 441 -22.50 47.13 -21.54
#